data_AF-A0A5C6A877-F1
#
_entry.id   AF-A0A5C6A877-F1
#
_cell.length_a   1.000
_cell.length_b   1.000
_cell.length_c   1.000
_cell.angle_alpha   90.00
_cell.angle_beta   90.00
_cell.angle_gamma   90.00
#
_symmetry.space_group_name_H-M   'P 1'
#
loop_
_entity.id
_entity.type
_entity.pdbx_description
1 polymer ?
#
loop_
_entity_poly.entity_id
_entity_poly.type
_entity_poly.pdbx_seq_one_letter_code
_entity_poly.pdbx_strand_id
1 'polypeptide(L)'
;MGVTIHYRGTLDDIGQVEAMEDRVMDLVFSLGGRATIWRSYSAGGDPSRVVRGLIIDLEPGQDTFSLLVSPEGHLMPLFQIKDAESAPFDEPPYCFVKTQFGSVQGHVAIVHILDALGQQYCSNLTILDESEYHETRDIDKLAQKMRFLRTAISTMAEGLREHGLNKEAAEDPNILATRIERIARLVQQKLLAAPDPPDFPADADEVSEEDDGWREPSLEEEVKIMDELRRKNDLRCERMNRRIAEATASGLSVEEAFEVAMREEGFSIPNRDASDQSGEKPEIATSDEPWSESLPQHPFDSDGGLERGETHAAVEQAQAFLSTAIDLVDRASTRSSFASILTRASMDIVGGLVQATSDGMDNNLDRALAITQLKRALTGHAYARGALFGLRREEVITTAHSQELHQQLKPILTTIHELMEAAWA
;
A
#
# COMPACT_ATOMS: atom_id res chain seq x y z
N MET A 1 -14.20 21.76 -13.69
CA MET A 1 -14.45 21.51 -12.26
C MET A 1 -14.19 20.05 -12.03
N GLY A 2 -13.21 19.71 -11.19
CA GLY A 2 -12.82 18.33 -10.90
C GLY A 2 -13.31 17.91 -9.52
N VAL A 3 -12.81 16.78 -9.04
CA VAL A 3 -12.82 16.46 -7.60
C VAL A 3 -11.36 16.53 -7.18
N THR A 4 -10.98 17.65 -6.59
CA THR A 4 -9.61 17.97 -6.20
C THR A 4 -9.63 18.43 -4.74
N ILE A 5 -8.68 17.93 -3.96
CA ILE A 5 -8.43 18.41 -2.61
C ILE A 5 -7.21 19.32 -2.68
N HIS A 6 -7.38 20.58 -2.29
CA HIS A 6 -6.29 21.54 -2.13
C HIS A 6 -5.95 21.66 -0.66
N TYR A 7 -4.67 21.70 -0.32
CA TYR A 7 -4.23 21.84 1.06
C TYR A 7 -2.96 22.68 1.15
N ARG A 8 -2.81 23.36 2.29
CA ARG A 8 -1.70 24.26 2.57
C ARG A 8 -1.49 24.30 4.08
N GLY A 9 -0.27 24.11 4.55
CA GLY A 9 0.02 24.09 5.97
C GLY A 9 1.51 24.14 6.26
N THR A 10 1.86 24.38 7.51
CA THR A 10 3.22 24.35 8.04
C THR A 10 3.22 23.45 9.27
N LEU A 11 4.25 22.63 9.42
CA LEU A 11 4.44 21.87 10.64
C LEU A 11 4.67 22.81 11.83
N ASP A 12 4.03 22.51 12.95
CA ASP A 12 4.19 23.26 14.19
C ASP A 12 5.62 23.07 14.76
N ASP A 13 6.19 21.88 14.56
CA ASP A 13 7.55 21.53 14.92
C ASP A 13 8.19 20.65 13.83
N ILE A 14 9.19 21.19 13.14
CA ILE A 14 9.93 20.46 12.09
C ILE A 14 10.70 19.24 12.63
N GLY A 15 10.99 19.21 13.94
CA GLY A 15 11.55 18.05 14.62
C GLY A 15 10.63 16.83 14.60
N GLN A 16 9.32 17.03 14.41
CA GLN A 16 8.31 15.96 14.39
C GLN A 16 8.09 15.33 13.01
N VAL A 17 8.82 15.74 11.97
CA VAL A 17 8.60 15.21 10.60
C VAL A 17 8.69 13.69 10.55
N GLU A 18 9.67 13.07 11.21
CA GLU A 18 9.83 11.61 11.18
C GLU A 18 8.68 10.91 11.90
N ALA A 19 8.24 11.44 13.04
CA ALA A 19 7.06 10.93 13.74
C ALA A 19 5.78 11.08 12.90
N MET A 20 5.64 12.20 12.17
CA MET A 20 4.54 12.40 11.22
C MET A 20 4.59 11.37 10.09
N GLU A 21 5.78 11.13 9.51
CA GLU A 21 5.97 10.15 8.44
C GLU A 21 5.60 8.74 8.91
N ASP A 22 6.08 8.31 10.07
CA ASP A 22 5.78 7.00 10.65
C ASP A 22 4.26 6.81 10.83
N ARG A 23 3.60 7.80 11.44
CA ARG A 23 2.14 7.74 11.66
C ARG A 23 1.35 7.73 10.36
N VAL A 24 1.74 8.53 9.38
CA VAL A 24 1.04 8.54 8.09
C VAL A 24 1.30 7.25 7.33
N MET A 25 2.51 6.68 7.38
CA MET A 25 2.82 5.39 6.78
C MET A 25 1.95 4.28 7.37
N ASP A 26 1.84 4.21 8.70
CA ASP A 26 0.97 3.24 9.38
C ASP A 26 -0.48 3.35 8.89
N LEU A 27 -1.01 4.58 8.79
CA LEU A 27 -2.35 4.85 8.27
C LEU A 27 -2.48 4.40 6.82
N VAL A 28 -1.56 4.79 5.94
CA VAL A 28 -1.57 4.42 4.52
C VAL A 28 -1.52 2.90 4.35
N PHE A 29 -0.67 2.20 5.09
CA PHE A 29 -0.57 0.75 5.02
C PHE A 29 -1.81 0.05 5.57
N SER A 30 -2.41 0.55 6.66
CA SER A 30 -3.69 0.01 7.18
C SER A 30 -4.85 0.14 6.18
N LEU A 31 -4.77 1.16 5.31
CA LEU A 31 -5.74 1.38 4.24
C LEU A 31 -5.46 0.52 3.00
N GLY A 32 -4.30 -0.15 2.92
CA GLY A 32 -3.86 -0.94 1.76
C GLY A 32 -3.12 -0.13 0.70
N GLY A 33 -2.78 1.13 1.00
CA GLY A 33 -2.03 2.01 0.11
C GLY A 33 -0.52 1.74 0.14
N ARG A 34 0.21 2.54 -0.64
CA ARG A 34 1.67 2.54 -0.69
C ARG A 34 2.20 3.92 -0.31
N ALA A 35 3.23 3.95 0.51
CA ALA A 35 3.97 5.16 0.83
C ALA A 35 5.46 4.96 0.54
N THR A 36 6.10 5.98 0.00
CA THR A 36 7.54 6.02 -0.20
C THR A 36 8.10 7.22 0.54
N ILE A 37 9.05 6.98 1.45
CA ILE A 37 9.82 8.03 2.10
C ILE A 37 10.68 8.72 1.04
N TRP A 38 10.56 10.04 0.97
CA TRP A 38 11.35 10.85 0.07
C TRP A 38 12.34 11.71 0.87
N ARG A 39 13.56 11.78 0.37
CA ARG A 39 14.63 12.67 0.84
C ARG A 39 15.33 13.23 -0.39
N SER A 40 15.44 14.54 -0.46
CA SER A 40 16.18 15.18 -1.53
C SER A 40 17.68 15.18 -1.21
N TYR A 41 18.50 15.14 -2.25
CA TYR A 41 19.94 15.32 -2.13
C TYR A 41 20.23 16.76 -2.52
N SER A 42 20.63 17.60 -1.56
CA SER A 42 20.90 19.01 -1.80
C SER A 42 21.88 19.17 -2.96
N ALA A 43 21.37 19.55 -4.13
CA ALA A 43 22.17 19.71 -5.34
C ALA A 43 23.17 20.87 -5.20
N GLY A 44 22.88 21.82 -4.31
CA GLY A 44 23.74 22.97 -3.98
C GLY A 44 24.77 22.70 -2.88
N GLY A 45 24.76 21.53 -2.26
CA GLY A 45 25.71 21.16 -1.20
C GLY A 45 25.42 21.75 0.18
N ASP A 46 24.29 22.45 0.36
CA ASP A 46 23.83 22.89 1.69
C ASP A 46 22.99 21.78 2.35
N PRO A 47 23.52 21.08 3.38
CA PRO A 47 22.81 20.00 4.04
C PRO A 47 21.62 20.48 4.88
N SER A 48 21.49 21.79 5.14
CA SER A 48 20.35 22.35 5.88
C SER A 48 19.08 22.49 5.02
N ARG A 49 19.22 22.37 3.70
CA ARG A 49 18.15 22.64 2.72
C ARG A 49 17.61 21.36 2.07
N VAL A 50 17.34 20.36 2.91
CA VAL A 50 16.82 19.05 2.47
C VAL A 50 15.29 19.05 2.50
N VAL A 51 14.68 18.68 1.39
CA VAL A 51 13.24 18.39 1.33
C VAL A 51 13.03 16.94 1.74
N ARG A 52 12.07 16.71 2.64
CA ARG A 52 11.76 15.37 3.14
C ARG A 52 10.26 15.17 3.33
N GLY A 53 9.78 13.93 3.32
CA GLY A 53 8.37 13.64 3.55
C GLY A 53 7.95 12.33 2.91
N LEU A 54 6.66 12.24 2.56
CA LEU A 54 6.06 11.06 1.93
C LEU A 54 5.51 11.36 0.54
N ILE A 55 5.63 10.35 -0.32
CA ILE A 55 4.91 10.22 -1.58
C ILE A 55 3.96 9.04 -1.43
N ILE A 56 2.66 9.27 -1.57
CA ILE A 56 1.61 8.33 -1.20
C ILE A 56 0.75 8.01 -2.42
N ASP A 57 0.58 6.72 -2.67
CA ASP A 57 -0.37 6.17 -3.64
C ASP A 57 -1.39 5.32 -2.88
N LEU A 58 -2.55 5.89 -2.57
CA LEU A 58 -3.58 5.21 -1.78
C LEU A 58 -4.33 4.16 -2.61
N GLU A 59 -4.80 4.54 -3.80
CA GLU A 59 -5.57 3.65 -4.66
C GLU A 59 -5.31 3.89 -6.15
N PRO A 60 -5.54 2.87 -7.00
CA PRO A 60 -5.46 3.02 -8.45
C PRO A 60 -6.39 4.14 -8.97
N GLY A 61 -5.86 4.94 -9.90
CA GLY A 61 -6.62 6.03 -10.53
C GLY A 61 -6.65 7.33 -9.74
N GLN A 62 -6.10 7.42 -8.52
CA GLN A 62 -5.85 8.71 -7.88
C GLN A 62 -4.52 9.30 -8.34
N ASP A 63 -4.43 10.63 -8.35
CA ASP A 63 -3.12 11.29 -8.45
C ASP A 63 -2.31 10.99 -7.18
N THR A 64 -0.99 10.94 -7.31
CA THR A 64 -0.08 10.76 -6.18
C THR A 64 -0.26 11.88 -5.16
N PHE A 65 -0.50 11.50 -3.91
CA PHE A 65 -0.67 12.41 -2.79
C PHE A 65 0.69 12.74 -2.16
N SER A 66 1.02 14.03 -2.08
CA SER A 66 2.35 14.49 -1.67
C SER A 66 2.33 15.15 -0.29
N LEU A 67 3.03 14.56 0.67
CA LEU A 67 3.25 15.15 2.00
C LEU A 67 4.73 15.44 2.16
N LEU A 68 5.28 16.20 1.22
CA LEU A 68 6.65 16.71 1.30
C LEU A 68 6.68 17.97 2.14
N VAL A 69 7.78 18.15 2.85
CA VAL A 69 8.05 19.21 3.81
C VAL A 69 9.33 19.92 3.37
N SER A 70 9.22 21.24 3.19
CA SER A 70 10.37 22.10 2.91
C SER A 70 11.28 22.23 4.14
N PRO A 71 12.51 22.77 3.99
CA PRO A 71 13.39 23.05 5.12
C PRO A 71 12.78 23.99 6.18
N GLU A 72 11.78 24.79 5.80
CA GLU A 72 11.04 25.70 6.68
C GLU A 72 9.85 25.01 7.37
N GLY A 73 9.57 23.75 7.07
CA GLY A 73 8.42 23.01 7.61
C GLY A 73 7.14 23.16 6.79
N HIS A 74 7.17 23.79 5.61
CA HIS A 74 5.98 23.98 4.78
C HIS A 74 5.64 22.69 4.02
N LEU A 75 4.35 22.32 4.03
CA LEU A 75 3.86 21.30 3.10
C LEU A 75 4.02 21.81 1.66
N MET A 76 4.52 20.96 0.77
CA MET A 76 4.85 21.37 -0.60
C MET A 76 4.58 20.27 -1.65
N PRO A 77 4.31 20.64 -2.91
CA PRO A 77 4.09 19.70 -3.99
C PRO A 77 5.41 19.21 -4.63
N LEU A 78 5.34 18.05 -5.28
CA LEU A 78 6.48 17.40 -5.95
C LEU A 78 7.24 18.30 -6.94
N PHE A 79 6.54 19.15 -7.70
CA PHE A 79 7.16 19.96 -8.75
C PHE A 79 7.95 21.16 -8.21
N GLN A 80 7.87 21.47 -6.91
CA GLN A 80 8.57 22.58 -6.28
C GLN A 80 9.83 22.17 -5.49
N ILE A 81 10.23 20.89 -5.52
CA ILE A 81 11.41 20.39 -4.78
C ILE A 81 12.65 21.25 -5.04
N LYS A 82 12.95 21.57 -6.31
CA LYS A 82 14.12 22.37 -6.67
C LYS A 82 14.08 23.80 -6.13
N ASP A 83 12.90 24.40 -6.10
CA ASP A 83 12.71 25.75 -5.59
C ASP A 83 12.93 25.76 -4.07
N ALA A 84 12.36 24.76 -3.38
CA ALA A 84 12.51 24.54 -1.94
C ALA A 84 13.92 24.12 -1.50
N GLU A 85 14.77 23.65 -2.41
CA GLU A 85 16.20 23.44 -2.14
C GLU A 85 16.97 24.75 -2.33
N SER A 86 16.59 25.56 -3.31
CA SER A 86 17.33 26.75 -3.74
C SER A 86 17.10 27.98 -2.85
N ALA A 87 15.85 28.27 -2.46
CA ALA A 87 15.52 29.41 -1.60
C ALA A 87 14.33 29.09 -0.65
N PRO A 88 14.27 29.70 0.55
CA PRO A 88 13.12 29.54 1.43
C PRO A 88 11.86 30.09 0.75
N PHE A 89 10.71 29.48 1.04
CA PHE A 89 9.44 30.06 0.62
C PHE A 89 9.05 31.19 1.57
N ASP A 90 8.56 32.30 1.02
CA ASP A 90 7.98 33.38 1.84
C ASP A 90 6.67 32.92 2.53
N GLU A 91 5.99 31.97 1.89
CA GLU A 91 4.65 31.52 2.25
C GLU A 91 4.47 30.04 1.85
N PRO A 92 3.74 29.21 2.63
CA PRO A 92 3.56 27.81 2.28
C PRO A 92 2.84 27.69 0.93
N PRO A 93 3.31 26.87 -0.03
CA PRO A 93 2.63 26.71 -1.32
C PRO A 93 1.31 25.93 -1.18
N TYR A 94 0.44 26.05 -2.18
CA TYR A 94 -0.72 25.17 -2.29
C TYR A 94 -0.31 23.83 -2.89
N CYS A 95 -0.62 22.77 -2.16
CA CYS A 95 -0.61 21.41 -2.67
C CYS A 95 -2.00 21.03 -3.17
N PHE A 96 -2.07 20.08 -4.09
CA PHE A 96 -3.34 19.53 -4.53
C PHE A 96 -3.20 18.06 -4.91
N VAL A 97 -4.28 17.32 -4.78
CA VAL A 97 -4.41 15.94 -5.26
C VAL A 97 -5.76 15.76 -5.93
N LYS A 98 -5.75 15.26 -7.17
CA LYS A 98 -6.97 14.97 -7.90
C LYS A 98 -7.42 13.55 -7.60
N THR A 99 -8.68 13.42 -7.20
CA THR A 99 -9.25 12.13 -6.79
C THR A 99 -10.39 11.68 -7.71
N GLN A 100 -10.77 12.51 -8.69
CA GLN A 100 -11.91 12.28 -9.59
C GLN A 100 -11.88 10.96 -10.37
N PHE A 101 -10.72 10.34 -10.54
CA PHE A 101 -10.53 9.07 -11.23
C PHE A 101 -10.36 7.86 -10.27
N GLY A 102 -10.10 8.09 -8.99
CA GLY A 102 -10.03 7.04 -7.96
C GLY A 102 -11.37 6.78 -7.29
N SER A 103 -11.42 5.94 -6.26
CA SER A 103 -12.67 5.63 -5.56
C SER A 103 -13.14 6.74 -4.61
N VAL A 104 -14.37 6.60 -4.10
CA VAL A 104 -14.92 7.46 -3.04
C VAL A 104 -14.11 7.27 -1.76
N GLN A 105 -13.78 6.02 -1.42
CA GLN A 105 -13.03 5.63 -0.23
C GLN A 105 -11.63 6.24 -0.25
N GLY A 106 -10.95 6.22 -1.39
CA GLY A 106 -9.65 6.87 -1.55
C GLY A 106 -9.71 8.37 -1.32
N HIS A 107 -10.77 9.06 -1.78
CA HIS A 107 -10.94 10.50 -1.52
C HIS A 107 -11.14 10.76 -0.03
N VAL A 108 -12.05 10.00 0.59
CA VAL A 108 -12.34 10.06 2.02
C VAL A 108 -11.06 9.83 2.85
N ALA A 109 -10.26 8.83 2.49
CA ALA A 109 -8.99 8.52 3.15
C ALA A 109 -8.01 9.70 3.14
N ILE A 110 -7.83 10.38 1.99
CA ILE A 110 -6.98 11.57 1.90
C ILE A 110 -7.47 12.66 2.86
N VAL A 111 -8.77 12.93 2.87
CA VAL A 111 -9.36 13.94 3.76
C VAL A 111 -9.12 13.60 5.22
N HIS A 112 -9.29 12.33 5.63
CA HIS A 112 -9.01 11.91 7.01
C HIS A 112 -7.53 11.98 7.39
N ILE A 113 -6.62 11.64 6.48
CA ILE A 113 -5.18 11.80 6.71
C ILE A 113 -4.86 13.28 6.91
N LEU A 114 -5.40 14.17 6.08
CA LEU A 114 -5.22 15.62 6.22
C LEU A 114 -5.81 16.15 7.55
N ASP A 115 -7.00 15.71 7.96
CA ASP A 115 -7.56 16.08 9.26
C ASP A 115 -6.66 15.65 10.43
N ALA A 116 -6.16 14.41 10.40
CA ALA A 116 -5.26 13.90 11.42
C ALA A 116 -3.96 14.70 11.49
N LEU A 117 -3.40 15.06 10.33
CA LEU A 117 -2.24 15.95 10.23
C LEU A 117 -2.53 17.33 10.83
N GLY A 118 -3.68 17.92 10.51
CA GLY A 118 -4.08 19.22 11.03
C GLY A 118 -4.25 19.24 12.55
N GLN A 119 -4.70 18.13 13.13
CA GLN A 119 -4.90 18.00 14.58
C GLN A 119 -3.60 17.85 15.36
N GLN A 120 -2.60 17.17 14.80
CA GLN A 120 -1.42 16.74 15.56
C GLN A 120 -0.13 17.47 15.16
N TYR A 121 0.03 17.82 13.88
CA TYR A 121 1.30 18.26 13.33
C TYR A 121 1.24 19.63 12.65
N CYS A 122 0.09 20.05 12.12
CA CYS A 122 -0.07 21.27 11.34
C CYS A 122 -1.28 22.08 11.82
N SER A 123 -1.17 22.80 12.94
CA SER A 123 -2.29 23.58 13.51
C SER A 123 -2.89 24.63 12.56
N ASN A 124 -2.12 25.10 11.57
CA ASN A 124 -2.55 26.05 10.55
C ASN A 124 -2.95 25.40 9.20
N LEU A 125 -3.20 24.08 9.18
CA LEU A 125 -3.57 23.37 7.96
C LEU A 125 -4.92 23.88 7.42
N THR A 126 -4.89 24.41 6.21
CA THR A 126 -6.06 24.78 5.44
C THR A 126 -6.34 23.71 4.41
N ILE A 127 -7.57 23.20 4.39
CA ILE A 127 -8.05 22.21 3.41
C ILE A 127 -9.22 22.84 2.66
N LEU A 128 -9.20 22.75 1.34
CA LEU A 128 -10.28 23.14 0.46
C LEU A 128 -10.61 21.96 -0.44
N ASP A 129 -11.77 21.37 -0.23
CA ASP A 129 -12.23 20.22 -0.99
C ASP A 129 -13.34 20.64 -1.98
N GLU A 130 -13.06 20.55 -3.28
CA GLU A 130 -14.04 20.86 -4.34
C GLU A 130 -15.29 19.95 -4.28
N SER A 131 -15.18 18.80 -3.62
CA SER A 131 -16.28 17.88 -3.39
C SER A 131 -17.23 18.34 -2.27
N GLU A 132 -16.76 19.22 -1.38
CA GLU A 132 -17.40 19.63 -0.12
C GLU A 132 -17.51 18.50 0.93
N TYR A 133 -16.85 17.36 0.73
CA TYR A 133 -16.88 16.24 1.67
C TYR A 133 -16.15 16.58 2.97
N HIS A 134 -15.03 17.31 2.90
CA HIS A 134 -14.30 17.74 4.10
C HIS A 134 -15.19 18.49 5.10
N GLU A 135 -16.03 19.39 4.61
CA GLU A 135 -16.93 20.22 5.44
C GLU A 135 -18.22 19.50 5.80
N THR A 136 -18.81 18.73 4.87
CA THR A 136 -20.15 18.15 5.06
C THR A 136 -20.16 16.73 5.57
N ARG A 137 -19.08 15.97 5.35
CA ARG A 137 -18.97 14.52 5.57
C ARG A 137 -20.07 13.70 4.88
N ASP A 138 -20.66 14.25 3.82
CA ASP A 138 -21.73 13.62 3.05
C ASP A 138 -21.13 12.72 1.95
N ILE A 139 -21.05 11.43 2.25
CA ILE A 139 -20.49 10.41 1.35
C ILE A 139 -21.35 10.26 0.10
N ASP A 140 -22.67 10.39 0.21
CA ASP A 140 -23.60 10.21 -0.91
C ASP A 140 -23.46 11.35 -1.93
N LYS A 141 -23.32 12.59 -1.44
CA LYS A 141 -23.06 13.76 -2.27
C LYS A 141 -21.71 13.66 -2.99
N LEU A 142 -20.66 13.20 -2.30
CA LEU A 142 -19.36 12.93 -2.91
C LEU A 142 -19.47 11.86 -4.01
N ALA A 143 -20.12 10.73 -3.72
CA ALA A 143 -20.32 9.65 -4.67
C ALA A 143 -21.11 10.11 -5.90
N GLN A 144 -22.15 10.94 -5.71
CA GLN A 144 -22.93 11.53 -6.80
C GLN A 144 -22.07 12.44 -7.68
N LYS A 145 -21.28 13.35 -7.08
CA LYS A 145 -20.37 14.25 -7.81
C LYS A 145 -19.33 13.46 -8.62
N MET A 146 -18.69 12.46 -8.02
CA MET A 146 -17.70 11.63 -8.71
C MET A 146 -18.32 10.83 -9.85
N ARG A 147 -19.50 10.23 -9.64
CA ARG A 147 -20.24 9.51 -10.70
C ARG A 147 -20.58 10.44 -11.86
N PHE A 148 -21.12 11.62 -11.57
CA PHE A 148 -21.45 12.63 -12.58
C PHE A 148 -20.22 12.99 -13.42
N LEU A 149 -19.07 13.24 -12.79
CA LEU A 149 -17.83 13.58 -13.49
C LEU A 149 -17.30 12.42 -14.35
N ARG A 150 -17.31 11.19 -13.84
CA ARG A 150 -16.91 10.02 -14.64
C ARG A 150 -17.82 9.84 -15.84
N THR A 151 -19.14 9.98 -15.69
CA THR A 151 -20.08 9.94 -16.81
C THR A 151 -19.78 11.02 -17.83
N ALA A 152 -19.59 12.28 -17.38
CA ALA A 152 -19.25 13.39 -18.26
C ALA A 152 -17.95 13.14 -19.06
N ILE A 153 -16.91 12.64 -18.40
CA ILE A 153 -15.62 12.32 -19.02
C ILE A 153 -15.76 11.16 -20.01
N SER A 154 -16.48 10.09 -19.64
CA SER A 154 -16.72 8.94 -20.52
C SER A 154 -17.51 9.32 -21.76
N THR A 155 -18.59 10.12 -21.61
CA THR A 155 -19.37 10.63 -22.74
C THR A 155 -18.53 11.56 -23.62
N MET A 156 -17.68 12.41 -23.04
CA MET A 156 -16.76 13.24 -23.81
C MET A 156 -15.74 12.39 -24.58
N ALA A 157 -15.16 11.37 -23.93
CA ALA A 157 -14.20 10.46 -24.54
C ALA A 157 -14.82 9.61 -25.64
N GLU A 158 -16.08 9.18 -25.48
CA GLU A 158 -16.85 8.48 -26.51
C GLU A 158 -17.14 9.41 -27.69
N GLY A 159 -17.63 10.63 -27.44
CA GLY A 159 -17.86 11.63 -28.50
C GLY A 159 -16.58 11.96 -29.27
N LEU A 160 -15.44 12.07 -28.58
CA LEU A 160 -14.13 12.26 -29.22
C LEU A 160 -13.70 11.06 -30.08
N ARG A 161 -13.98 9.83 -29.62
CA ARG A 161 -13.69 8.59 -30.37
C ARG A 161 -14.58 8.44 -31.61
N GLU A 162 -15.88 8.62 -31.43
CA GLU A 162 -16.88 8.48 -32.49
C GLU A 162 -16.71 9.56 -33.56
N HIS A 163 -16.50 10.81 -33.13
CA HIS A 163 -16.43 11.93 -34.06
C HIS A 163 -15.01 12.21 -34.56
N GLY A 164 -13.99 11.50 -34.04
CA GLY A 164 -12.60 11.49 -34.46
C GLY A 164 -11.91 12.86 -34.41
N LEU A 165 -10.68 12.88 -33.90
CA LEU A 165 -9.69 13.85 -34.38
C LEU A 165 -9.27 13.35 -35.76
N ASN A 166 -9.97 13.78 -36.82
CA ASN A 166 -9.50 13.59 -38.19
C ASN A 166 -8.05 14.10 -38.29
N LYS A 167 -7.24 13.53 -39.20
CA LYS A 167 -5.83 13.95 -39.38
C LYS A 167 -5.69 15.46 -39.56
N GLU A 168 -6.69 16.14 -40.14
CA GLU A 168 -6.75 17.60 -40.25
C GLU A 168 -6.82 18.34 -38.89
N ALA A 169 -7.52 17.81 -37.88
CA ALA A 169 -7.56 18.41 -36.54
C ALA A 169 -6.26 18.22 -35.74
N ALA A 170 -5.36 17.33 -36.19
CA ALA A 170 -4.02 17.20 -35.62
C ALA A 170 -3.05 18.28 -36.13
N GLU A 171 -3.39 18.97 -37.22
CA GLU A 171 -2.51 19.95 -37.88
C GLU A 171 -2.81 21.41 -37.50
N ASP A 172 -4.03 21.72 -37.03
CA ASP A 172 -4.40 23.08 -36.59
C ASP A 172 -4.99 23.10 -35.16
N PRO A 173 -4.26 23.68 -34.17
CA PRO A 173 -4.72 23.83 -32.79
C PRO A 173 -6.06 24.57 -32.62
N ASN A 174 -6.41 25.50 -33.52
CA ASN A 174 -7.66 26.26 -33.42
C ASN A 174 -8.87 25.42 -33.84
N ILE A 175 -8.70 24.55 -34.84
CA ILE A 175 -9.74 23.59 -35.27
C ILE A 175 -9.97 22.56 -34.17
N LEU A 176 -8.90 22.08 -33.54
CA LEU A 176 -8.96 21.20 -32.37
C LEU A 176 -9.74 21.84 -31.22
N ALA A 177 -9.41 23.08 -30.84
CA ALA A 177 -10.07 23.82 -29.78
C ALA A 177 -11.59 23.99 -30.06
N THR A 178 -11.94 24.42 -31.27
CA THR A 178 -13.35 24.61 -31.67
C THR A 178 -14.15 23.29 -31.61
N ARG A 179 -13.52 22.17 -31.96
CA ARG A 179 -14.15 20.84 -31.91
C ARG A 179 -14.32 20.34 -30.48
N ILE A 180 -13.31 20.53 -29.64
CA ILE A 180 -13.38 20.24 -28.20
C ILE A 180 -14.53 21.05 -27.57
N GLU A 181 -14.64 22.34 -27.86
CA GLU A 181 -15.74 23.18 -27.37
C GLU A 181 -17.12 22.69 -27.82
N ARG A 182 -17.24 22.26 -29.08
CA ARG A 182 -18.51 21.71 -29.61
C ARG A 182 -18.90 20.42 -28.88
N ILE A 183 -17.95 19.52 -28.65
CA ILE A 183 -18.19 18.27 -27.92
C ILE A 183 -18.54 18.59 -26.45
N ALA A 184 -17.82 19.50 -25.81
CA ALA A 184 -18.12 19.92 -24.44
C ALA A 184 -19.55 20.48 -24.30
N ARG A 185 -20.01 21.28 -25.27
CA ARG A 185 -21.40 21.77 -25.31
C ARG A 185 -22.42 20.64 -25.46
N LEU A 186 -22.16 19.65 -26.31
CA LEU A 186 -23.06 18.50 -26.49
C LEU A 186 -23.14 17.64 -25.22
N VAL A 187 -22.01 17.42 -24.55
CA VAL A 187 -21.95 16.71 -23.26
C VAL A 187 -22.74 17.48 -22.21
N GLN A 188 -22.55 18.80 -22.10
CA GLN A 188 -23.31 19.64 -21.17
C GLN A 188 -24.83 19.58 -21.44
N GLN A 189 -25.25 19.60 -22.71
CA GLN A 189 -26.66 19.44 -23.07
C GLN A 189 -27.22 18.07 -22.69
N LYS A 190 -26.47 16.99 -22.95
CA LYS A 190 -26.89 15.62 -22.57
C LYS A 190 -26.96 15.42 -21.05
N LEU A 191 -26.07 16.04 -20.28
CA LEU A 191 -26.07 15.96 -18.82
C LEU A 191 -27.20 16.76 -18.17
N LEU A 192 -27.65 17.84 -18.81
CA LEU A 192 -28.77 18.67 -18.35
C LEU A 192 -30.13 18.16 -18.81
N ALA A 193 -30.17 17.35 -19.87
CA ALA A 193 -31.36 16.59 -20.23
C ALA A 193 -31.61 15.52 -19.16
N ALA A 194 -32.75 15.59 -18.47
CA ALA A 194 -33.12 14.61 -17.45
C ALA A 194 -33.10 13.19 -18.04
N PRO A 195 -32.70 12.16 -17.27
CA PRO A 195 -32.78 10.79 -17.75
C PRO A 195 -34.24 10.43 -17.99
N ASP A 196 -34.59 10.14 -19.25
CA ASP A 196 -35.88 9.50 -19.54
C ASP A 196 -35.93 8.17 -18.77
N PRO A 197 -37.04 7.85 -18.08
CA PRO A 197 -37.18 6.57 -17.40
C PRO A 197 -37.05 5.44 -18.44
N PRO A 198 -36.31 4.36 -18.14
CA PRO A 198 -36.14 3.27 -19.09
C PRO A 198 -37.49 2.57 -19.30
N ASP A 199 -38.00 2.65 -20.52
CA ASP A 199 -39.03 1.75 -21.03
C ASP A 199 -38.41 0.36 -21.13
N PHE A 200 -38.64 -0.47 -20.11
CA PHE A 200 -38.41 -1.91 -20.21
C PHE A 200 -39.60 -2.53 -20.94
N PRO A 201 -39.42 -3.08 -22.16
CA PRO A 201 -40.43 -3.94 -22.74
C PRO A 201 -40.48 -5.23 -21.91
N ALA A 202 -41.64 -5.48 -21.31
CA ALA A 202 -42.03 -6.83 -20.92
C ALA A 202 -42.10 -7.68 -22.19
N ASP A 203 -41.73 -8.96 -22.05
CA ASP A 203 -41.78 -10.04 -23.04
C ASP A 203 -40.46 -10.27 -23.80
N ALA A 204 -39.62 -11.14 -23.22
CA ALA A 204 -38.78 -12.04 -23.99
C ALA A 204 -38.64 -13.36 -23.23
N ASP A 205 -38.99 -14.42 -23.95
CA ASP A 205 -39.31 -15.77 -23.50
C ASP A 205 -38.15 -16.56 -22.89
N GLU A 206 -38.59 -17.56 -22.11
CA GLU A 206 -37.85 -18.70 -21.60
C GLU A 206 -36.97 -19.37 -22.67
N VAL A 207 -35.67 -19.48 -22.36
CA VAL A 207 -34.83 -20.57 -22.87
C VAL A 207 -34.10 -21.18 -21.68
N SER A 208 -34.54 -22.37 -21.30
CA SER A 208 -33.90 -23.24 -20.31
C SER A 208 -32.74 -23.99 -20.96
N GLU A 209 -31.51 -23.64 -20.59
CA GLU A 209 -30.35 -24.53 -20.74
C GLU A 209 -29.92 -24.97 -19.34
N GLU A 210 -30.01 -26.27 -19.08
CA GLU A 210 -29.44 -26.95 -17.92
C GLU A 210 -27.92 -26.83 -18.02
N ASP A 211 -27.36 -25.84 -17.33
CA ASP A 211 -25.92 -25.56 -17.26
C ASP A 211 -25.38 -25.99 -15.88
N ASP A 212 -24.33 -26.81 -15.91
CA ASP A 212 -23.71 -27.50 -14.78
C ASP A 212 -23.09 -26.51 -13.78
N GLY A 213 -23.90 -26.01 -12.84
CA GLY A 213 -23.63 -26.01 -11.39
C GLY A 213 -22.39 -25.30 -10.81
N TRP A 214 -21.56 -24.63 -11.58
CA TRP A 214 -20.43 -23.83 -11.09
C TRP A 214 -20.46 -22.44 -11.72
N ARG A 215 -21.22 -21.52 -11.11
CA ARG A 215 -21.05 -20.10 -11.37
C ARG A 215 -19.78 -19.63 -10.65
N GLU A 216 -18.76 -19.26 -11.40
CA GLU A 216 -17.70 -18.41 -10.88
C GLU A 216 -18.37 -17.16 -10.27
N PRO A 217 -18.15 -16.86 -8.98
CA PRO A 217 -18.71 -15.67 -8.37
C PRO A 217 -18.27 -14.47 -9.19
N SER A 218 -19.20 -13.59 -9.51
CA SER A 218 -18.86 -12.36 -10.23
C SER A 218 -17.85 -11.56 -9.41
N LEU A 219 -16.95 -10.84 -10.08
CA LEU A 219 -15.97 -9.96 -9.42
C LEU A 219 -16.64 -9.02 -8.40
N GLU A 220 -17.88 -8.60 -8.68
CA GLU A 220 -18.71 -7.76 -7.79
C GLU A 220 -19.15 -8.50 -6.52
N GLU A 221 -19.51 -9.79 -6.62
CA GLU A 221 -19.82 -10.63 -5.47
C GLU A 221 -18.58 -10.93 -4.64
N GLU A 222 -17.44 -11.18 -5.28
CA GLU A 222 -16.17 -11.41 -4.58
C GLU A 222 -15.71 -10.15 -3.83
N VAL A 223 -15.78 -8.97 -4.45
CA VAL A 223 -15.50 -7.68 -3.80
C VAL A 223 -16.46 -7.46 -2.63
N LYS A 224 -17.75 -7.76 -2.78
CA LYS A 224 -18.73 -7.63 -1.70
C LYS A 224 -18.45 -8.57 -0.52
N ILE A 225 -18.04 -9.81 -0.80
CA ILE A 225 -17.62 -10.78 0.24
C ILE A 225 -16.37 -10.27 0.97
N MET A 226 -15.39 -9.75 0.23
CA MET A 226 -14.16 -9.20 0.79
C MET A 226 -14.42 -7.96 1.66
N ASP A 227 -15.28 -7.05 1.21
CA ASP A 227 -15.70 -5.88 1.99
C ASP A 227 -16.45 -6.28 3.27
N GLU A 228 -17.30 -7.32 3.21
CA GLU A 228 -18.00 -7.84 4.37
C GLU A 228 -17.04 -8.47 5.39
N LEU A 229 -16.04 -9.23 4.91
CA LEU A 229 -14.99 -9.80 5.75
C LEU A 229 -14.12 -8.72 6.39
N ARG A 230 -13.76 -7.67 5.64
CA ARG A 230 -12.99 -6.52 6.16
C ARG A 230 -13.77 -5.81 7.27
N ARG A 231 -15.05 -5.47 7.04
CA ARG A 231 -15.92 -4.86 8.07
C ARG A 231 -16.09 -5.73 9.31
N LYS A 232 -16.22 -7.05 9.14
CA LYS A 232 -16.29 -7.99 10.28
C LYS A 232 -14.99 -8.00 11.08
N ASN A 233 -13.84 -7.91 10.41
CA ASN A 233 -12.54 -7.85 11.07
C ASN A 233 -12.33 -6.52 11.81
N ASP A 234 -12.66 -5.39 11.17
CA ASP A 234 -12.55 -4.06 11.76
C ASP A 234 -13.39 -3.94 13.04
N LEU A 235 -14.66 -4.37 12.99
CA LEU A 235 -15.54 -4.41 14.16
C LEU A 235 -14.99 -5.31 15.28
N ARG A 236 -14.32 -6.41 14.91
CA ARG A 236 -13.70 -7.32 15.88
C ARG A 236 -12.50 -6.68 16.55
N CYS A 237 -11.63 -6.03 15.78
CA CYS A 237 -10.47 -5.29 16.29
C CYS A 237 -10.89 -4.14 17.21
N GLU A 238 -11.92 -3.37 16.84
CA GLU A 238 -12.45 -2.29 17.69
C GLU A 238 -12.99 -2.81 19.02
N ARG A 239 -13.77 -3.90 19.01
CA ARG A 239 -14.26 -4.52 20.26
C ARG A 239 -13.11 -5.06 21.12
N MET A 240 -12.10 -5.67 20.51
CA MET A 240 -10.92 -6.16 21.21
C MET A 240 -10.15 -5.01 21.87
N ASN A 241 -9.87 -3.92 21.15
CA ASN A 241 -9.19 -2.75 21.69
C ASN A 241 -9.98 -2.07 22.81
N ARG A 242 -11.30 -1.96 22.65
CA ARG A 242 -12.18 -1.43 23.68
C ARG A 242 -12.12 -2.27 24.96
N ARG A 243 -12.16 -3.59 24.83
CA ARG A 243 -12.05 -4.52 25.96
C ARG A 243 -10.70 -4.45 26.66
N ILE A 244 -9.60 -4.35 25.90
CA ILE A 244 -8.26 -4.14 26.46
C ILE A 244 -8.26 -2.83 27.27
N ALA A 245 -8.77 -1.74 26.71
CA ALA A 245 -8.82 -0.46 27.40
C ALA A 245 -9.69 -0.50 28.67
N GLU A 246 -10.86 -1.14 28.63
CA GLU A 246 -11.75 -1.31 29.79
C GLU A 246 -11.11 -2.19 30.88
N ALA A 247 -10.42 -3.27 30.49
CA ALA A 247 -9.70 -4.17 31.39
C ALA A 247 -8.48 -3.49 32.03
N THR A 248 -7.68 -2.76 31.25
CA THR A 248 -6.55 -1.97 31.76
C THR A 248 -7.03 -0.84 32.68
N ALA A 249 -8.15 -0.18 32.36
CA ALA A 249 -8.77 0.82 33.24
C ALA A 249 -9.26 0.22 34.56
N SER A 250 -9.55 -1.08 34.59
CA SER A 250 -9.92 -1.84 35.79
C SER A 250 -8.71 -2.33 36.60
N GLY A 251 -7.48 -1.98 36.19
CA GLY A 251 -6.25 -2.28 36.91
C GLY A 251 -5.57 -3.60 36.52
N LEU A 252 -6.02 -4.26 35.45
CA LEU A 252 -5.33 -5.43 34.90
C LEU A 252 -4.05 -5.01 34.17
N SER A 253 -3.04 -5.88 34.20
CA SER A 253 -1.87 -5.70 33.33
C SER A 253 -2.28 -5.76 31.85
N VAL A 254 -1.49 -5.15 30.97
CA VAL A 254 -1.79 -5.14 29.53
C VAL A 254 -1.92 -6.55 28.97
N GLU A 255 -1.12 -7.49 29.48
CA GLU A 255 -1.13 -8.90 29.07
C GLU A 255 -2.43 -9.60 29.53
N GLU A 256 -2.81 -9.46 30.81
CA GLU A 256 -4.09 -10.00 31.31
C GLU A 256 -5.31 -9.36 30.63
N ALA A 257 -5.26 -8.06 30.35
CA ALA A 257 -6.30 -7.33 29.63
C ALA A 257 -6.46 -7.84 28.18
N PHE A 258 -5.34 -8.14 27.52
CA PHE A 258 -5.33 -8.78 26.21
C PHE A 258 -5.91 -10.19 26.26
N GLU A 259 -5.55 -11.00 27.26
CA GLU A 259 -6.10 -12.34 27.43
C GLU A 259 -7.61 -12.34 27.68
N VAL A 260 -8.11 -11.41 28.51
CA VAL A 260 -9.55 -11.23 28.73
C VAL A 260 -10.26 -10.84 27.43
N ALA A 261 -9.72 -9.87 26.68
CA ALA A 261 -10.30 -9.43 25.42
C ALA A 261 -10.35 -10.55 24.36
N MET A 262 -9.29 -11.36 24.27
CA MET A 262 -9.21 -12.52 23.38
C MET A 262 -10.26 -13.59 23.73
N ARG A 263 -10.39 -13.92 25.02
CA ARG A 263 -11.37 -14.91 25.50
C ARG A 263 -12.80 -14.47 25.21
N GLU A 264 -13.11 -13.19 25.37
CA GLU A 264 -14.44 -12.64 25.11
C GLU A 264 -14.78 -12.48 23.61
N GLU A 265 -13.78 -12.39 22.72
CA GLU A 265 -13.96 -12.47 21.25
C GLU A 265 -13.96 -13.92 20.73
N GLY A 266 -14.02 -14.90 21.64
CA GLY A 266 -14.11 -16.32 21.32
C GLY A 266 -12.79 -16.95 20.87
N PHE A 267 -11.66 -16.31 21.14
CA PHE A 267 -10.36 -16.93 20.91
C PHE A 267 -9.96 -17.77 22.12
N SER A 268 -9.65 -19.04 21.87
CA SER A 268 -9.03 -19.92 22.86
C SER A 268 -7.55 -19.61 22.97
N ILE A 269 -7.14 -19.11 24.14
CA ILE A 269 -5.72 -18.89 24.47
C ILE A 269 -5.13 -20.23 24.91
N PRO A 270 -4.01 -20.68 24.33
CA PRO A 270 -3.31 -21.86 24.81
C PRO A 270 -2.95 -21.67 26.29
N ASN A 271 -3.30 -22.66 27.12
CA ASN A 271 -3.11 -22.58 28.57
C ASN A 271 -1.61 -22.48 28.91
N ARG A 272 -1.18 -21.31 29.39
CA ARG A 272 0.23 -21.01 29.71
C ARG A 272 0.74 -21.75 30.96
N ASP A 273 -0.17 -22.27 31.78
CA ASP A 273 0.14 -22.98 33.03
C ASP A 273 0.66 -24.42 32.84
N ALA A 274 0.78 -24.92 31.61
CA ALA A 274 1.24 -26.30 31.37
C ALA A 274 2.77 -26.44 31.24
N SER A 275 3.54 -25.35 31.13
CA SER A 275 4.99 -25.42 30.82
C SER A 275 5.95 -24.95 31.91
N ASP A 276 5.48 -24.37 33.03
CA ASP A 276 6.37 -23.73 34.02
C ASP A 276 6.56 -24.53 35.33
N GLN A 277 6.70 -25.86 35.22
CA GLN A 277 7.17 -26.73 36.30
C GLN A 277 8.52 -27.38 35.95
N SER A 278 9.57 -26.60 35.77
CA SER A 278 10.95 -27.10 35.94
C SER A 278 11.86 -25.98 36.42
N GLY A 279 12.32 -26.12 37.67
CA GLY A 279 13.12 -25.12 38.38
C GLY A 279 14.62 -25.12 38.06
N GLU A 280 15.31 -24.38 38.93
CA GLU A 280 16.76 -24.19 39.10
C GLU A 280 17.42 -23.05 38.30
N LYS A 281 17.53 -21.89 38.98
CA LYS A 281 18.53 -20.85 38.70
C LYS A 281 19.87 -21.24 39.35
N PRO A 282 21.01 -21.18 38.65
CA PRO A 282 22.31 -21.19 39.31
C PRO A 282 22.84 -19.77 39.52
N GLU A 283 23.32 -19.53 40.74
CA GLU A 283 24.21 -18.41 41.11
C GLU A 283 25.62 -18.68 40.57
N ILE A 284 26.26 -17.71 39.90
CA ILE A 284 27.73 -17.66 39.79
C ILE A 284 28.22 -16.22 39.94
N ALA A 285 29.17 -16.06 40.86
CA ALA A 285 29.85 -14.84 41.25
C ALA A 285 31.15 -14.60 40.46
N THR A 286 31.33 -13.32 40.09
CA THR A 286 32.56 -12.49 40.11
C THR A 286 33.83 -12.93 39.38
N SER A 287 34.23 -12.11 38.38
CA SER A 287 35.60 -11.58 38.29
C SER A 287 35.61 -10.19 37.62
N ASP A 288 36.20 -9.22 38.31
CA ASP A 288 36.21 -7.77 38.07
C ASP A 288 36.95 -7.32 36.79
N GLU A 289 36.31 -6.50 35.94
CA GLU A 289 37.00 -5.48 35.13
C GLU A 289 36.13 -4.18 35.01
N PRO A 290 36.59 -2.99 35.45
CA PRO A 290 35.68 -1.87 35.80
C PRO A 290 35.24 -0.91 34.69
N TRP A 291 35.36 -1.28 33.40
CA TRP A 291 35.11 -0.33 32.29
C TRP A 291 34.24 -0.87 31.15
N SER A 292 33.73 -2.10 31.25
CA SER A 292 32.72 -2.65 30.33
C SER A 292 31.26 -2.38 30.78
N GLU A 293 31.04 -1.83 31.98
CA GLU A 293 29.72 -1.75 32.66
C GLU A 293 28.81 -0.55 32.31
N SER A 294 29.04 0.19 31.22
CA SER A 294 28.18 1.35 30.88
C SER A 294 27.43 1.28 29.56
N LEU A 295 27.43 0.12 28.90
CA LEU A 295 26.46 -0.17 27.84
C LEU A 295 25.64 -1.40 28.25
N PRO A 296 24.29 -1.32 28.24
CA PRO A 296 23.46 -2.50 28.35
C PRO A 296 23.88 -3.49 27.26
N GLN A 297 24.11 -4.76 27.62
CA GLN A 297 24.26 -5.82 26.63
C GLN A 297 23.02 -5.77 25.74
N HIS A 298 23.23 -5.62 24.44
CA HIS A 298 22.13 -5.69 23.49
C HIS A 298 21.49 -7.08 23.66
N PRO A 299 20.16 -7.22 23.70
CA PRO A 299 19.48 -8.52 23.82
C PRO A 299 19.75 -9.50 22.66
N PHE A 300 20.63 -9.12 21.72
CA PHE A 300 21.10 -9.90 20.58
C PHE A 300 22.57 -10.34 20.69
N ASP A 301 23.31 -9.91 21.73
CA ASP A 301 24.74 -10.21 21.89
C ASP A 301 25.01 -11.46 22.76
N SER A 302 23.96 -12.12 23.26
CA SER A 302 24.15 -13.46 23.83
C SER A 302 24.37 -14.43 22.67
N ASP A 303 25.61 -14.90 22.52
CA ASP A 303 25.98 -16.12 21.78
C ASP A 303 25.31 -17.36 22.42
N GLY A 304 23.98 -17.35 22.51
CA GLY A 304 23.21 -18.57 22.60
C GLY A 304 23.55 -19.31 21.32
N GLY A 305 24.32 -20.38 21.45
CA GLY A 305 24.63 -21.30 20.36
C GLY A 305 23.35 -21.95 19.84
N LEU A 306 22.52 -21.18 19.15
CA LEU A 306 21.53 -21.66 18.23
C LEU A 306 22.36 -22.39 17.18
N GLU A 307 22.43 -23.71 17.34
CA GLU A 307 22.88 -24.61 16.29
C GLU A 307 22.25 -24.09 15.01
N ARG A 308 23.08 -23.63 14.05
CA ARG A 308 22.60 -23.14 12.76
C ARG A 308 21.74 -24.27 12.18
N GLY A 309 20.43 -24.13 12.33
CA GLY A 309 19.47 -25.07 11.78
C GLY A 309 19.79 -25.24 10.31
N GLU A 310 19.69 -26.48 9.83
CA GLU A 310 19.81 -26.75 8.40
C GLU A 310 18.88 -25.81 7.64
N THR A 311 19.44 -25.07 6.69
CA THR A 311 18.68 -24.08 5.93
C THR A 311 17.59 -24.79 5.13
N HIS A 312 16.35 -24.30 5.22
CA HIS A 312 15.23 -24.94 4.52
C HIS A 312 15.49 -24.99 3.00
N ALA A 313 15.25 -26.13 2.36
CA ALA A 313 15.58 -26.34 0.94
C ALA A 313 14.95 -25.29 -0.01
N ALA A 314 13.78 -24.74 0.35
CA ALA A 314 13.14 -23.65 -0.40
C ALA A 314 13.98 -22.36 -0.41
N VAL A 315 14.65 -22.05 0.70
CA VAL A 315 15.52 -20.89 0.84
C VAL A 315 16.72 -21.05 -0.08
N GLU A 316 17.33 -22.24 -0.12
CA GLU A 316 18.45 -22.52 -1.02
C GLU A 316 18.06 -22.36 -2.50
N GLN A 317 16.88 -22.85 -2.90
CA GLN A 317 16.34 -22.66 -4.25
C GLN A 317 16.12 -21.18 -4.58
N ALA A 318 15.55 -20.41 -3.65
CA ALA A 318 15.33 -18.99 -3.82
C ALA A 318 16.65 -18.20 -3.90
N GLN A 319 17.67 -18.57 -3.11
CA GLN A 319 19.00 -17.98 -3.15
C GLN A 319 19.73 -18.28 -4.48
N ALA A 320 19.58 -19.49 -5.01
CA ALA A 320 20.09 -19.86 -6.32
C ALA A 320 19.44 -19.01 -7.44
N PHE A 321 18.12 -18.82 -7.36
CA PHE A 321 17.39 -17.94 -8.27
C PHE A 321 17.84 -16.47 -8.15
N LEU A 322 17.99 -15.95 -6.92
CA LEU A 322 18.49 -14.59 -6.67
C LEU A 322 19.89 -14.39 -7.26
N SER A 323 20.79 -15.36 -7.07
CA SER A 323 22.15 -15.31 -7.63
C SER A 323 22.11 -15.24 -9.15
N THR A 324 21.28 -16.07 -9.78
CA THR A 324 21.07 -16.05 -11.24
C THR A 324 20.50 -14.71 -11.72
N ALA A 325 19.57 -14.12 -10.96
CA ALA A 325 18.99 -12.82 -11.27
C ALA A 325 20.04 -11.69 -11.16
N ILE A 326 20.91 -11.69 -10.14
CA ILE A 326 21.98 -10.71 -9.98
C ILE A 326 22.99 -10.83 -11.14
N ASP A 327 23.44 -12.04 -11.45
CA ASP A 327 24.34 -12.30 -12.58
C ASP A 327 23.76 -11.81 -13.91
N LEU A 328 22.44 -11.95 -14.08
CA LEU A 328 21.73 -11.46 -15.24
C LEU A 328 21.73 -9.92 -15.28
N VAL A 329 21.47 -9.26 -14.15
CA VAL A 329 21.48 -7.79 -14.05
C VAL A 329 22.87 -7.23 -14.29
N ASP A 330 23.93 -7.88 -13.83
CA ASP A 330 25.31 -7.43 -14.08
C ASP A 330 25.69 -7.52 -15.57
N ARG A 331 25.11 -8.46 -16.31
CA ARG A 331 25.30 -8.61 -17.77
C ARG A 331 24.39 -7.70 -18.58
N ALA A 332 23.16 -7.48 -18.10
CA ALA A 332 22.22 -6.57 -18.71
C ALA A 332 22.72 -5.14 -18.48
N SER A 333 23.08 -4.43 -19.55
CA SER A 333 23.45 -3.01 -19.44
C SER A 333 22.42 -2.26 -18.58
N THR A 334 22.88 -1.33 -17.73
CA THR A 334 22.16 -0.59 -16.66
C THR A 334 20.86 0.15 -17.05
N ARG A 335 20.34 -0.05 -18.26
CA ARG A 335 19.20 0.67 -18.83
C ARG A 335 17.85 -0.03 -18.66
N SER A 336 17.80 -1.31 -18.30
CA SER A 336 16.51 -2.01 -18.14
C SER A 336 15.94 -1.81 -16.74
N SER A 337 14.80 -1.12 -16.64
CA SER A 337 14.05 -1.01 -15.38
C SER A 337 13.60 -2.39 -14.87
N PHE A 338 13.31 -3.34 -15.76
CA PHE A 338 12.91 -4.71 -15.39
C PHE A 338 14.02 -5.50 -14.71
N ALA A 339 15.29 -5.20 -14.98
CA ALA A 339 16.41 -5.81 -14.26
C ALA A 339 16.34 -5.47 -12.76
N SER A 340 16.14 -4.20 -12.42
CA SER A 340 15.99 -3.77 -11.02
C SER A 340 14.75 -4.37 -10.35
N ILE A 341 13.64 -4.49 -11.09
CA ILE A 341 12.41 -5.12 -10.60
C ILE A 341 12.67 -6.60 -10.32
N LEU A 342 13.36 -7.31 -11.22
CA LEU A 342 13.71 -8.73 -11.03
C LEU A 342 14.58 -8.92 -9.79
N THR A 343 15.63 -8.12 -9.59
CA THR A 343 16.50 -8.23 -8.41
C THR A 343 15.71 -8.03 -7.12
N ARG A 344 14.89 -6.96 -7.04
CA ARG A 344 14.06 -6.69 -5.87
C ARG A 344 13.06 -7.81 -5.61
N ALA A 345 12.38 -8.27 -6.66
CA ALA A 345 11.44 -9.38 -6.58
C ALA A 345 12.10 -10.66 -6.06
N SER A 346 13.30 -10.99 -6.53
CA SER A 346 14.08 -12.13 -6.03
C SER A 346 14.48 -11.97 -4.56
N MET A 347 14.82 -10.76 -4.11
CA MET A 347 15.09 -10.48 -2.70
C MET A 347 13.83 -10.66 -1.84
N ASP A 348 12.66 -10.25 -2.32
CA ASP A 348 11.40 -10.45 -1.60
C ASP A 348 11.01 -11.93 -1.47
N ILE A 349 11.28 -12.74 -2.50
CA ILE A 349 11.12 -14.21 -2.45
C ILE A 349 12.04 -14.80 -1.36
N VAL A 350 13.34 -14.48 -1.38
CA VAL A 350 14.30 -15.00 -0.41
C VAL A 350 13.96 -14.54 1.01
N GLY A 351 13.73 -13.24 1.20
CA GLY A 351 13.43 -12.68 2.52
C GLY A 351 12.15 -13.25 3.11
N GLY A 352 11.10 -13.37 2.31
CA GLY A 352 9.83 -13.96 2.75
C GLY A 352 9.98 -15.44 3.12
N LEU A 353 10.73 -16.23 2.33
CA LEU A 353 10.96 -17.65 2.64
C LEU A 353 11.86 -17.84 3.87
N VAL A 354 12.96 -17.09 3.98
CA VAL A 354 13.85 -17.15 5.15
C VAL A 354 13.06 -16.91 6.43
N GLN A 355 12.29 -15.83 6.48
CA GLN A 355 11.52 -15.47 7.68
C GLN A 355 10.34 -16.41 7.93
N ALA A 356 9.70 -16.94 6.88
CA ALA A 356 8.61 -17.91 7.06
C ALA A 356 9.10 -19.28 7.55
N THR A 357 10.39 -19.59 7.38
CA THR A 357 10.98 -20.89 7.74
C THR A 357 11.97 -20.83 8.90
N SER A 358 12.23 -19.63 9.46
CA SER A 358 13.20 -19.47 10.56
C SER A 358 12.66 -19.90 11.91
N ASP A 359 11.35 -19.76 12.12
CA ASP A 359 10.69 -20.04 13.39
C ASP A 359 9.76 -21.26 13.25
N GLY A 360 9.56 -21.98 14.37
CA GLY A 360 8.59 -23.07 14.44
C GLY A 360 7.17 -22.54 14.24
N MET A 361 6.32 -23.27 13.51
CA MET A 361 4.90 -22.92 13.35
C MET A 361 4.03 -23.43 14.51
N ASP A 362 4.60 -23.42 15.73
CA ASP A 362 4.04 -24.10 16.90
C ASP A 362 2.90 -23.32 17.55
N ASN A 363 2.86 -21.99 17.35
CA ASN A 363 1.79 -21.14 17.87
C ASN A 363 1.12 -20.30 16.76
N ASN A 364 -0.06 -19.75 17.08
CA ASN A 364 -0.86 -18.99 16.13
C ASN A 364 -0.21 -17.67 15.67
N LEU A 365 0.65 -17.08 16.51
CA LEU A 365 1.34 -15.83 16.18
C LEU A 365 2.42 -16.10 15.13
N ASP A 366 3.22 -17.15 15.32
CA ASP A 366 4.27 -17.57 14.41
C ASP A 366 3.67 -17.98 13.05
N ARG A 367 2.52 -18.68 13.06
CA ARG A 367 1.75 -18.98 11.85
C ARG A 367 1.27 -17.74 11.12
N ALA A 368 0.72 -16.76 11.84
CA ALA A 368 0.25 -15.51 11.24
C ALA A 368 1.42 -14.69 10.64
N LEU A 369 2.57 -14.67 11.32
CA LEU A 369 3.79 -14.07 10.83
C LEU A 369 4.27 -14.79 9.56
N ALA A 370 4.36 -16.12 9.60
CA ALA A 370 4.74 -16.95 8.46
C ALA A 370 3.83 -16.71 7.25
N ILE A 371 2.50 -16.66 7.43
CA ILE A 371 1.54 -16.32 6.36
C ILE A 371 1.85 -14.95 5.75
N THR A 372 2.17 -13.95 6.57
CA THR A 372 2.50 -12.60 6.10
C THR A 372 3.78 -12.61 5.27
N GLN A 373 4.79 -13.36 5.68
CA GLN A 373 6.05 -13.49 4.94
C GLN A 373 5.92 -14.32 3.67
N LEU A 374 5.08 -15.36 3.67
CA LEU A 374 4.75 -16.15 2.49
C LEU A 374 3.97 -15.32 1.46
N LYS A 375 3.07 -14.42 1.88
CA LYS A 375 2.42 -13.45 0.99
C LYS A 375 3.42 -12.49 0.35
N ARG A 376 4.44 -12.04 1.10
CA ARG A 376 5.55 -11.25 0.55
C ARG A 376 6.31 -12.05 -0.51
N ALA A 377 6.68 -13.30 -0.22
CA ALA A 377 7.37 -14.17 -1.18
C ALA A 377 6.54 -14.42 -2.45
N LEU A 378 5.23 -14.66 -2.31
CA LEU A 378 4.30 -14.84 -3.42
C LEU A 378 4.21 -13.57 -4.30
N THR A 379 4.18 -12.41 -3.66
CA THR A 379 4.20 -11.11 -4.36
C THR A 379 5.50 -10.92 -5.14
N GLY A 380 6.64 -11.24 -4.52
CA GLY A 380 7.95 -11.26 -5.19
C GLY A 380 7.95 -12.21 -6.40
N HIS A 381 7.37 -13.41 -6.27
CA HIS A 381 7.24 -14.36 -7.37
C HIS A 381 6.48 -13.80 -8.57
N ALA A 382 5.32 -13.17 -8.33
CA ALA A 382 4.52 -12.56 -9.39
C ALA A 382 5.28 -11.44 -10.11
N TYR A 383 5.97 -10.56 -9.37
CA TYR A 383 6.80 -9.51 -9.96
C TYR A 383 7.98 -10.06 -10.73
N ALA A 384 8.64 -11.12 -10.26
CA ALA A 384 9.73 -11.76 -10.97
C ALA A 384 9.27 -12.28 -12.34
N ARG A 385 8.12 -12.96 -12.40
CA ARG A 385 7.53 -13.42 -13.69
C ARG A 385 7.23 -12.26 -14.64
N GLY A 386 6.65 -11.18 -14.12
CA GLY A 386 6.39 -9.97 -14.91
C GLY A 386 7.67 -9.34 -15.46
N ALA A 387 8.70 -9.25 -14.62
CA ALA A 387 10.01 -8.71 -15.01
C ALA A 387 10.69 -9.56 -16.09
N LEU A 388 10.62 -10.89 -16.01
CA LEU A 388 11.15 -11.79 -17.04
C LEU A 388 10.47 -11.59 -18.40
N PHE A 389 9.16 -11.30 -18.41
CA PHE A 389 8.45 -10.95 -19.64
C PHE A 389 8.95 -9.62 -20.22
N GLY A 390 9.14 -8.61 -19.37
CA GLY A 390 9.70 -7.30 -19.75
C GLY A 390 11.11 -7.41 -20.33
N LEU A 391 12.01 -8.11 -19.64
CA LEU A 391 13.38 -8.36 -20.09
C LEU A 391 13.45 -9.09 -21.44
N ARG A 392 12.55 -10.06 -21.66
CA ARG A 392 12.44 -10.74 -22.95
C ARG A 392 11.95 -9.79 -24.06
N ARG A 393 10.98 -8.92 -23.76
CA ARG A 393 10.44 -7.94 -24.70
C ARG A 393 11.48 -6.88 -25.08
N GLU A 394 12.35 -6.50 -24.15
CA GLU A 394 13.49 -5.61 -24.38
C GLU A 394 14.69 -6.31 -25.03
N GLU A 395 14.56 -7.59 -25.39
CA GLU A 395 15.61 -8.42 -25.99
C GLU A 395 16.89 -8.53 -25.13
N VAL A 396 16.78 -8.23 -23.82
CA VAL A 396 17.86 -8.38 -22.83
C VAL A 396 18.15 -9.85 -22.55
N ILE A 397 17.11 -10.69 -22.58
CA ILE A 397 17.22 -12.15 -22.48
C ILE A 397 16.56 -12.84 -23.66
N THR A 398 17.12 -13.98 -24.04
CA THR A 398 16.52 -14.85 -25.07
C THR A 398 15.27 -15.54 -24.54
N THR A 399 14.41 -16.00 -25.44
CA THR A 399 13.23 -16.80 -25.07
C THR A 399 13.60 -18.06 -24.30
N ALA A 400 14.69 -18.73 -24.69
CA ALA A 400 15.18 -19.93 -23.99
C ALA A 400 15.62 -19.62 -22.55
N HIS A 401 16.38 -18.54 -22.36
CA HIS A 401 16.82 -18.11 -21.02
C HIS A 401 15.63 -17.68 -20.15
N SER A 402 14.65 -16.99 -20.72
CA SER A 402 13.40 -16.66 -20.03
C SER A 402 12.65 -17.92 -19.60
N GLN A 403 12.58 -18.96 -20.44
CA GLN A 403 11.94 -20.23 -20.10
C GLN A 403 12.66 -20.95 -18.96
N GLU A 404 14.00 -20.95 -18.95
CA GLU A 404 14.81 -21.53 -17.89
C GLU A 404 14.53 -20.86 -16.54
N LEU A 405 14.50 -19.52 -16.49
CA LEU A 405 14.18 -18.78 -15.27
C LEU A 405 12.74 -19.03 -14.79
N HIS A 406 11.78 -19.18 -15.70
CA HIS A 406 10.43 -19.60 -15.35
C HIS A 406 10.37 -21.03 -14.78
N GLN A 407 11.22 -21.93 -15.27
CA GLN A 407 11.33 -23.29 -14.74
C GLN A 407 11.91 -23.29 -13.33
N GLN A 408 12.88 -22.41 -13.01
CA GLN A 408 13.40 -22.23 -11.65
C GLN A 408 12.35 -21.64 -10.69
N LEU A 409 11.50 -20.73 -11.16
CA LEU A 409 10.43 -20.13 -10.35
C LEU A 409 9.29 -21.09 -10.02
N LYS A 410 9.05 -22.12 -10.84
CA LYS A 410 7.94 -23.06 -10.65
C LYS A 410 8.00 -23.84 -9.32
N PRO A 411 9.10 -24.53 -8.96
CA PRO A 411 9.18 -25.24 -7.68
C PRO A 411 9.07 -24.29 -6.49
N ILE A 412 9.64 -23.09 -6.57
CA ILE A 412 9.51 -22.06 -5.51
C ILE A 412 8.04 -21.72 -5.25
N LEU A 413 7.24 -21.55 -6.30
CA LEU A 413 5.80 -21.27 -6.15
C LEU A 413 5.06 -22.42 -5.46
N THR A 414 5.35 -23.66 -5.88
CA THR A 414 4.77 -24.85 -5.26
C THR A 414 5.08 -24.88 -3.78
N THR A 415 6.34 -24.66 -3.38
CA THR A 415 6.74 -24.65 -1.98
C THR A 415 6.11 -23.50 -1.19
N ILE A 416 5.96 -22.31 -1.78
CA ILE A 416 5.25 -21.19 -1.13
C ILE A 416 3.81 -21.60 -0.83
N HIS A 417 3.12 -22.28 -1.75
CA HIS A 417 1.76 -22.74 -1.52
C HIS A 417 1.68 -23.83 -0.45
N GLU A 418 2.59 -24.81 -0.47
CA GLU A 418 2.66 -25.87 0.55
C GLU A 418 2.93 -25.30 1.95
N LEU A 419 3.88 -24.38 2.07
CA LEU A 419 4.17 -23.70 3.34
C LEU A 419 2.99 -22.85 3.81
N MET A 420 2.27 -22.23 2.87
CA MET A 420 1.09 -21.43 3.22
C MET A 420 -0.05 -22.31 3.72
N GLU A 421 -0.30 -23.44 3.04
CA GLU A 421 -1.27 -24.45 3.51
C GLU A 421 -0.91 -24.98 4.90
N ALA A 422 0.37 -25.32 5.13
CA ALA A 422 0.86 -25.76 6.43
C ALA A 422 0.69 -24.71 7.53
N ALA A 423 0.91 -23.43 7.23
CA ALA A 423 0.72 -22.35 8.19
C ALA A 423 -0.77 -22.09 8.53
N TRP A 424 -1.68 -22.43 7.63
CA TRP A 424 -3.13 -22.31 7.84
C TRP A 424 -3.75 -23.52 8.58
N ALA A 425 -3.13 -24.70 8.49
CA ALA A 425 -3.57 -25.93 9.15
C ALA A 425 -3.21 -25.96 10.63
#